data_AF-A0A7J6U7W5-F1
#
_entry.id   AF-A0A7J6U7W5-F1
#
_cell.length_a   1.000
_cell.length_b   1.000
_cell.length_c   1.000
_cell.angle_alpha   90.00
_cell.angle_beta   90.00
_cell.angle_gamma   90.00
#
_symmetry.space_group_name_H-M   'P 1'
#
loop_
_entity.id
_entity.type
_entity.pdbx_description
1 polymer ?
#
loop_
_entity_poly.entity_id
_entity_poly.type
_entity_poly.pdbx_seq_one_letter_code
_entity_poly.pdbx_strand_id
1 'polypeptide(L)'
;MAPKASKTTKKGKTLPAVPQIGKAEKAKAPAHGKSILPEKKTRSFGIGQDVQPRRDLTRYVRWPKNVNLQRKKSILMQRLKVRP
;
A
#
# COMPACT_ATOMS: atom_id res chain seq x y z
N MET A 1 -16.81 67.28 -13.76
CA MET A 1 -15.99 68.38 -14.34
C MET A 1 -14.98 68.83 -13.29
N ALA A 2 -13.72 69.09 -13.69
CA ALA A 2 -12.63 69.51 -12.79
C ALA A 2 -12.55 71.06 -12.71
N PRO A 3 -11.64 71.66 -11.89
CA PRO A 3 -10.24 71.80 -12.34
C PRO A 3 -9.11 71.81 -11.25
N LYS A 4 -7.95 71.20 -11.62
CA LYS A 4 -6.54 71.66 -11.45
C LYS A 4 -5.96 71.78 -10.00
N ALA A 5 -4.84 71.12 -9.62
CA ALA A 5 -3.43 71.27 -10.05
C ALA A 5 -2.79 72.61 -9.56
N SER A 6 -1.55 72.75 -9.04
CA SER A 6 -0.30 71.92 -9.11
C SER A 6 0.85 72.48 -8.21
N LYS A 7 2.02 71.79 -8.20
CA LYS A 7 3.39 72.17 -7.70
C LYS A 7 3.62 71.94 -6.18
N THR A 8 4.76 71.44 -5.70
CA THR A 8 6.22 71.66 -6.00
C THR A 8 7.05 70.34 -5.94
N THR A 9 8.06 70.01 -6.78
CA THR A 9 9.45 70.56 -6.95
C THR A 9 10.39 70.16 -5.78
N LYS A 10 11.55 69.45 -5.88
CA LYS A 10 12.42 68.92 -6.98
C LYS A 10 13.48 67.88 -6.44
N LYS A 11 13.81 66.79 -7.20
CA LYS A 11 15.05 65.91 -7.13
C LYS A 11 15.28 65.07 -5.83
N GLY A 12 15.85 63.84 -5.83
CA GLY A 12 16.36 62.96 -6.89
C GLY A 12 17.69 62.26 -6.51
N LYS A 13 17.74 60.92 -6.45
CA LYS A 13 18.95 60.07 -6.45
C LYS A 13 18.58 58.60 -6.81
N THR A 14 19.23 58.00 -7.79
CA THR A 14 19.12 56.58 -8.19
C THR A 14 20.23 55.77 -7.50
N LEU A 15 20.02 54.50 -7.09
CA LEU A 15 20.27 53.22 -7.80
C LEU A 15 20.27 52.09 -6.73
N PRO A 16 20.30 50.77 -7.04
CA PRO A 16 19.75 50.03 -8.18
C PRO A 16 18.77 48.92 -7.73
N ALA A 17 18.09 48.25 -8.66
CA ALA A 17 17.30 47.05 -8.36
C ALA A 17 18.21 45.81 -8.19
N VAL A 18 17.96 44.98 -7.17
CA VAL A 18 18.54 43.65 -7.01
C VAL A 18 17.40 42.63 -6.92
N PRO A 19 17.35 41.62 -7.80
CA PRO A 19 16.39 40.52 -7.69
C PRO A 19 16.95 39.41 -6.80
N GLN A 20 16.13 38.81 -5.94
CA GLN A 20 16.18 37.37 -5.64
C GLN A 20 14.98 36.86 -4.83
N ILE A 21 14.30 35.87 -5.42
CA ILE A 21 13.87 34.60 -4.82
C ILE A 21 13.19 34.63 -3.43
N GLY A 22 11.93 34.20 -3.37
CA GLY A 22 11.48 33.42 -2.20
C GLY A 22 10.02 33.54 -1.77
N LYS A 23 9.15 32.70 -2.35
CA LYS A 23 7.97 32.11 -1.70
C LYS A 23 6.93 33.05 -1.07
N ALA A 24 5.88 33.35 -1.84
CA ALA A 24 4.58 33.64 -1.27
C ALA A 24 3.97 32.37 -0.65
N GLU A 25 3.90 32.29 0.68
CA GLU A 25 3.13 31.23 1.36
C GLU A 25 1.66 31.66 1.51
N LYS A 26 0.86 31.37 0.49
CA LYS A 26 -0.60 31.33 0.61
C LYS A 26 -1.08 29.89 0.81
N ALA A 27 -1.61 29.65 2.01
CA ALA A 27 -2.70 28.74 2.33
C ALA A 27 -2.66 27.30 1.76
N LYS A 28 -2.49 26.33 2.67
CA LYS A 28 -3.59 25.41 3.01
C LYS A 28 -3.30 24.61 4.29
N ALA A 29 -4.15 24.81 5.31
CA ALA A 29 -4.63 23.67 6.07
C ALA A 29 -5.54 22.85 5.11
N PRO A 30 -5.57 21.51 5.25
CA PRO A 30 -6.39 20.97 6.32
C PRO A 30 -5.69 19.93 7.18
N ALA A 31 -5.80 20.09 8.50
CA ALA A 31 -5.69 18.98 9.44
C ALA A 31 -6.97 18.13 9.38
N HIS A 32 -7.04 17.21 8.42
CA HIS A 32 -7.87 16.02 8.55
C HIS A 32 -6.94 14.82 8.77
N GLY A 33 -6.56 14.63 10.04
CA GLY A 33 -5.64 13.59 10.47
C GLY A 33 -6.12 12.20 10.09
N LYS A 34 -5.21 11.37 9.59
CA LYS A 34 -5.47 10.00 9.13
C LYS A 34 -5.77 9.06 10.31
N SER A 35 -6.96 9.17 10.91
CA SER A 35 -7.33 8.39 12.11
C SER A 35 -8.83 8.08 12.21
N ILE A 36 -9.42 7.55 11.14
CA ILE A 36 -10.77 6.92 11.13
C ILE A 36 -10.76 5.62 10.29
N LEU A 37 -9.59 5.11 9.91
CA LEU A 37 -9.41 4.07 8.89
C LEU A 37 -8.75 2.81 9.48
N PRO A 38 -9.16 1.60 9.06
CA PRO A 38 -8.63 0.36 9.62
C PRO A 38 -7.14 0.16 9.29
N GLU A 39 -6.36 -0.20 10.30
CA GLU A 39 -4.92 -0.45 10.19
C GLU A 39 -4.59 -1.75 9.42
N LYS A 40 -3.54 -1.72 8.60
CA LYS A 40 -3.05 -2.89 7.86
C LYS A 40 -2.27 -3.84 8.78
N LYS A 41 -2.92 -4.90 9.25
CA LYS A 41 -2.29 -5.97 10.06
C LYS A 41 -1.67 -7.07 9.17
N THR A 42 -0.43 -6.87 8.73
CA THR A 42 0.35 -7.91 8.04
C THR A 42 0.82 -8.98 9.02
N ARG A 43 0.68 -10.27 8.65
CA ARG A 43 1.19 -11.42 9.40
C ARG A 43 2.24 -12.19 8.58
N SER A 44 3.22 -12.78 9.25
CA SER A 44 4.29 -13.54 8.61
C SER A 44 4.07 -15.04 8.81
N PHE A 45 3.66 -15.75 7.77
CA PHE A 45 3.33 -17.18 7.85
C PHE A 45 4.52 -18.11 7.51
N GLY A 46 5.74 -17.62 7.74
CA GLY A 46 6.98 -18.41 7.60
C GLY A 46 7.17 -19.41 8.75
N ILE A 47 8.18 -20.26 8.63
CA ILE A 47 8.54 -21.23 9.68
C ILE A 47 8.99 -20.46 10.93
N GLY A 48 8.38 -20.74 12.08
CA GLY A 48 8.72 -20.11 13.37
C GLY A 48 8.25 -18.67 13.56
N GLN A 49 7.29 -18.20 12.74
CA GLN A 49 6.73 -16.85 12.80
C GLN A 49 5.29 -16.87 13.37
N ASP A 50 4.30 -16.25 12.72
CA ASP A 50 2.90 -16.30 13.15
C ASP A 50 2.29 -17.71 13.05
N VAL A 51 1.20 -17.92 13.81
CA VAL A 51 0.31 -19.08 13.66
C VAL A 51 -0.15 -19.20 12.20
N GLN A 52 0.11 -20.35 11.58
CA GLN A 52 -0.29 -20.63 10.21
C GLN A 52 -1.82 -20.56 10.03
N PRO A 53 -2.33 -19.94 8.94
CA PRO A 53 -3.73 -20.07 8.54
C PRO A 53 -4.19 -21.53 8.41
N ARG A 54 -5.50 -21.74 8.55
CA ARG A 54 -6.13 -23.00 8.17
C ARG A 54 -5.93 -23.21 6.67
N ARG A 55 -5.34 -24.34 6.30
CA ARG A 55 -5.12 -24.79 4.92
C ARG A 55 -5.80 -26.14 4.71
N ASP A 56 -6.03 -26.55 3.46
CA ASP A 56 -6.55 -27.88 3.20
C ASP A 56 -5.60 -28.97 3.73
N LEU A 57 -6.17 -29.91 4.49
CA LEU A 57 -5.47 -31.03 5.12
C LEU A 57 -5.84 -32.38 4.47
N THR A 58 -6.65 -32.43 3.40
CA THR A 58 -7.08 -33.68 2.73
C THR A 58 -5.95 -34.67 2.45
N ARG A 59 -4.74 -34.20 2.16
CA ARG A 59 -3.55 -35.04 1.92
C ARG A 59 -2.86 -35.56 3.19
N TYR A 60 -3.04 -34.87 4.32
CA TYR A 60 -2.36 -35.15 5.60
C TYR A 60 -3.28 -35.79 6.65
N VAL A 61 -4.59 -35.75 6.44
CA VAL A 61 -5.59 -36.44 7.28
C VAL A 61 -5.32 -37.94 7.29
N ARG A 62 -5.36 -38.54 8.48
CA ARG A 62 -5.40 -39.99 8.67
C ARG A 62 -6.74 -40.54 8.19
N TRP A 63 -6.82 -40.85 6.90
CA TRP A 63 -8.03 -41.39 6.27
C TRP A 63 -8.51 -42.69 6.94
N PRO A 64 -9.83 -42.99 6.88
CA PRO A 64 -10.39 -44.29 7.27
C PRO A 64 -9.68 -45.48 6.60
N LYS A 65 -9.62 -46.62 7.30
CA LYS A 65 -8.86 -47.81 6.86
C LYS A 65 -9.30 -48.32 5.48
N ASN A 66 -10.60 -48.33 5.21
CA ASN A 66 -11.20 -48.75 3.92
C ASN A 66 -10.76 -47.84 2.77
N VAL A 67 -10.79 -46.51 2.94
CA VAL A 67 -10.36 -45.54 1.91
C VAL A 67 -8.87 -45.73 1.58
N ASN A 68 -8.03 -45.93 2.60
CA ASN A 68 -6.61 -46.22 2.39
C ASN A 68 -6.38 -47.54 1.63
N LEU A 69 -7.14 -48.60 1.96
CA LEU A 69 -7.06 -49.89 1.28
C LEU A 69 -7.49 -49.78 -0.19
N GLN A 70 -8.60 -49.10 -0.47
CA GLN A 70 -9.10 -48.86 -1.83
C GLN A 70 -8.10 -48.07 -2.68
N ARG A 71 -7.54 -46.97 -2.15
CA ARG A 71 -6.51 -46.17 -2.84
C ARG A 71 -5.24 -47.00 -3.09
N LYS A 72 -4.78 -47.79 -2.11
CA LYS A 72 -3.64 -48.71 -2.29
C LYS A 72 -3.89 -49.76 -3.38
N LYS A 73 -5.10 -50.35 -3.44
CA LYS A 73 -5.48 -51.30 -4.49
C LYS A 73 -5.40 -50.67 -5.89
N SER A 74 -5.93 -49.46 -6.06
CA SER A 74 -5.85 -48.71 -7.33
C SER A 74 -4.41 -48.41 -7.74
N ILE A 75 -3.57 -47.93 -6.81
CA ILE A 75 -2.15 -47.66 -7.06
C ILE A 75 -1.38 -48.95 -7.41
N LEU A 76 -1.70 -50.07 -6.76
CA LEU A 76 -1.07 -51.36 -7.06
C LEU A 76 -1.37 -51.83 -8.49
N MET A 77 -2.63 -51.71 -8.93
CA MET A 77 -3.06 -52.05 -10.30
C MET A 77 -2.43 -51.17 -11.37
N GLN A 78 -2.13 -49.90 -11.05
CA GLN A 78 -1.40 -48.99 -11.96
C GLN A 78 0.11 -49.31 -12.04
N ARG A 79 0.71 -49.79 -10.94
CA ARG A 79 2.15 -50.10 -10.87
C ARG A 79 2.51 -51.49 -11.37
N LEU A 80 1.63 -52.46 -11.16
CA LEU A 80 1.81 -53.82 -11.64
C LEU A 80 1.43 -53.89 -13.13
N LYS A 81 2.23 -54.61 -13.93
CA LYS A 81 1.87 -54.93 -15.31
C LYS A 81 0.80 -56.04 -15.32
N VAL A 82 -0.44 -55.67 -15.00
CA VAL A 82 -1.59 -56.57 -15.12
C VAL A 82 -1.81 -56.87 -16.60
N ARG A 83 -1.92 -58.16 -16.94
CA ARG A 83 -2.25 -58.60 -18.31
C ARG A 83 -3.76 -58.41 -18.55
N PRO A 84 -4.19 -58.00 -19.77
CA PRO A 84 -5.61 -57.89 -20.10
C PRO A 84 -6.36 -59.20 -19.93
#